data_AF-A0A923IEB0-F1
#
_entry.id   AF-A0A923IEB0-F1
#
_cell.length_a   1.000
_cell.length_b   1.000
_cell.length_c   1.000
_cell.angle_alpha   90.00
_cell.angle_beta   90.00
_cell.angle_gamma   90.00
#
_symmetry.space_group_name_H-M   'P 1'
#
loop_
_entity.id
_entity.type
_entity.pdbx_description
1 polymer ?
#
loop_
_entity_poly.entity_id
_entity_poly.type
_entity_poly.pdbx_seq_one_letter_code
_entity_poly.pdbx_strand_id
1 'polypeptide(L)'
;MTGQDGFNTLFTSVQDRYDGTDDQLEIDFHYCPLVAGWQSHGATDEQIARLCDIAMQGDRGIAMSFGCELELGQTIAKGYSKCEIRFKRL
;
A
#
# COMPACT_ATOMS: atom_id res chain seq x y z
N MET A 1 -24.50 -0.68 8.74
CA MET A 1 -23.16 -0.75 8.14
C MET A 1 -22.99 -2.17 7.66
N THR A 2 -23.45 -2.45 6.44
CA THR A 2 -23.40 -3.78 5.85
C THR A 2 -22.03 -3.97 5.20
N GLY A 3 -21.40 -5.13 5.38
CA GLY A 3 -20.02 -5.39 4.92
C GLY A 3 -19.76 -5.23 3.41
N GLN A 4 -20.79 -4.97 2.61
CA GLN A 4 -20.70 -4.62 1.19
C GLN A 4 -20.22 -3.17 0.98
N ASP A 5 -20.57 -2.26 1.89
CA ASP A 5 -20.38 -0.81 1.76
C ASP A 5 -18.90 -0.41 1.92
N GLY A 6 -18.14 -1.22 2.68
CA GLY A 6 -16.69 -1.05 2.90
C GLY A 6 -15.83 -1.58 1.76
N PHE A 7 -16.32 -2.58 1.00
CA PHE A 7 -15.59 -3.13 -0.14
C PHE A 7 -15.65 -2.18 -1.35
N ASN A 8 -16.76 -1.47 -1.53
CA ASN A 8 -16.95 -0.52 -2.62
C ASN A 8 -16.19 0.81 -2.41
N THR A 9 -15.85 1.17 -1.17
CA THR A 9 -15.03 2.37 -0.86
C THR A 9 -13.53 2.14 -1.07
N LEU A 10 -13.07 0.88 -0.96
CA LEU A 10 -11.68 0.52 -1.25
C LEU A 10 -11.30 0.78 -2.71
N PHE A 11 -12.20 0.50 -3.66
CA PHE A 11 -11.91 0.63 -5.09
C PHE A 11 -11.77 2.10 -5.57
N THR A 12 -12.46 3.06 -4.94
CA THR A 12 -12.33 4.49 -5.28
C THR A 12 -11.06 5.14 -4.74
N SER A 13 -10.37 4.46 -3.82
CA SER A 13 -9.18 5.01 -3.15
C SER A 13 -7.87 4.65 -3.83
N VAL A 14 -7.89 3.70 -4.78
CA VAL A 14 -6.74 3.16 -5.50
C VAL A 14 -6.67 3.79 -6.88
N GLN A 15 -5.60 4.55 -7.15
CA GLN A 15 -5.30 5.08 -8.47
C GLN A 15 -4.16 4.27 -9.07
N ASP A 16 -4.45 3.60 -10.18
CA ASP A 16 -3.44 2.91 -11.00
C ASP A 16 -3.08 3.78 -12.20
N ARG A 17 -1.78 3.86 -12.54
CA ARG A 17 -1.29 4.49 -13.77
C ARG A 17 -0.53 3.46 -14.62
N TYR A 18 -0.87 3.44 -15.91
CA TYR A 18 -0.18 2.69 -16.96
C TYR A 18 0.39 3.68 -17.98
N ASP A 19 1.67 3.57 -18.30
CA ASP A 19 2.37 4.49 -19.22
C ASP A 19 2.45 3.98 -20.67
N GLY A 20 1.82 2.84 -20.97
CA GLY A 20 1.88 2.19 -22.29
C GLY A 20 2.97 1.12 -22.40
N THR A 21 3.77 0.93 -21.35
CA THR A 21 4.76 -0.14 -21.23
C THR A 21 4.37 -1.09 -20.10
N ASP A 22 4.55 -2.39 -20.29
CA ASP A 22 4.31 -3.40 -19.25
C ASP A 22 5.44 -3.43 -18.19
N ASP A 23 6.24 -2.36 -18.11
CA ASP A 23 7.45 -2.29 -17.31
C ASP A 23 7.26 -1.51 -16.00
N GLN A 24 6.14 -0.78 -15.87
CA GLN A 24 5.82 0.01 -14.68
C GLN A 24 4.37 -0.13 -14.26
N LEU A 25 4.15 -0.29 -12.95
CA LEU A 25 2.85 -0.21 -12.31
C LEU A 25 2.94 0.73 -11.11
N GLU A 26 2.20 1.84 -11.17
CA GLU A 26 2.10 2.79 -10.08
C GLU A 26 0.74 2.68 -9.39
N ILE A 27 0.73 2.41 -8.09
CA ILE A 27 -0.47 2.31 -7.27
C ILE A 27 -0.40 3.36 -6.16
N ASP A 28 -1.40 4.23 -6.11
CA ASP A 28 -1.60 5.19 -5.02
C ASP A 28 -2.88 4.86 -4.26
N PHE A 29 -2.79 4.77 -2.93
CA PHE A 29 -3.99 4.64 -2.11
C PHE A 29 -4.04 5.55 -0.88
N HIS A 30 -5.23 6.04 -0.59
CA HIS A 30 -5.48 7.07 0.44
C HIS A 30 -6.06 6.50 1.76
N TYR A 31 -6.19 5.18 1.83
CA TYR A 31 -6.64 4.48 3.04
C TYR A 31 -5.90 3.15 3.20
N CYS A 32 -5.30 2.92 4.37
CA CYS A 32 -4.62 1.66 4.69
C CYS A 32 -5.37 0.92 5.81
N PRO A 33 -6.06 -0.20 5.50
CA PRO A 33 -6.76 -0.99 6.50
C PRO A 33 -5.85 -1.50 7.63
N LEU A 34 -4.58 -1.79 7.33
CA LEU A 34 -3.61 -2.25 8.32
C LEU A 34 -3.29 -1.15 9.34
N VAL A 35 -3.00 0.07 8.87
CA VAL A 35 -2.75 1.22 9.75
C VAL A 35 -3.98 1.51 10.62
N ALA A 36 -5.18 1.56 10.02
CA ALA A 36 -6.42 1.76 10.76
C ALA A 36 -6.64 0.67 11.83
N GLY A 37 -6.35 -0.59 11.49
CA GLY A 37 -6.38 -1.71 12.42
C GLY A 37 -5.43 -1.52 13.60
N TRP A 38 -4.15 -1.26 13.34
CA TRP A 38 -3.16 -1.06 14.39
C TRP A 38 -3.46 0.15 15.28
N GLN A 39 -3.93 1.26 14.70
CA GLN A 39 -4.40 2.43 15.46
C GLN A 39 -5.55 2.07 16.40
N SER A 40 -6.54 1.30 15.93
CA SER A 40 -7.66 0.85 16.78
C SER A 40 -7.23 -0.07 17.92
N HIS A 41 -6.07 -0.74 17.77
CA HIS A 41 -5.44 -1.54 18.81
C HIS A 41 -4.45 -0.75 19.69
N GLY A 42 -4.34 0.57 19.50
CA GLY A 42 -3.50 1.44 20.32
C GLY A 42 -2.00 1.34 20.06
N ALA A 43 -1.59 0.87 18.88
CA ALA A 43 -0.19 0.90 18.48
C ALA A 43 0.31 2.35 18.32
N THR A 44 1.54 2.63 18.78
CA THR A 44 2.17 3.94 18.57
C THR A 44 2.55 4.15 17.11
N ASP A 45 2.78 5.41 16.72
CA ASP A 45 3.23 5.73 15.37
C ASP A 45 4.55 5.01 15.01
N GLU A 46 5.50 4.85 15.94
CA GLU A 46 6.73 4.08 15.68
C GLU A 46 6.44 2.59 15.47
N GLN A 47 5.52 2.02 16.24
CA GLN A 47 5.10 0.63 16.07
C GLN A 47 4.40 0.44 14.73
N ILE A 48 3.51 1.35 14.34
CA ILE A 48 2.80 1.34 13.07
C ILE A 48 3.78 1.45 11.90
N ALA A 49 4.75 2.36 11.96
CA ALA A 49 5.77 2.50 10.92
C ALA A 49 6.58 1.21 10.76
N ARG A 50 6.96 0.56 11.87
CA ARG A 50 7.68 -0.72 11.85
C ARG A 50 6.82 -1.87 11.31
N LEU A 51 5.57 -1.97 11.74
CA LEU A 51 4.63 -3.00 11.27
C LEU A 51 4.33 -2.84 9.77
N CYS A 52 4.21 -1.60 9.30
CA CYS A 52 4.04 -1.30 7.88
C CYS A 52 5.23 -1.78 7.05
N ASP A 53 6.47 -1.48 7.47
CA ASP A 53 7.64 -1.95 6.73
C ASP A 53 7.75 -3.48 6.69
N ILE A 54 7.39 -4.16 7.79
CA ILE A 54 7.29 -5.62 7.84
C ILE A 54 6.21 -6.12 6.88
N ALA A 55 5.01 -5.52 6.87
CA ALA A 55 3.93 -5.91 5.98
C ALA A 55 4.32 -5.76 4.49
N MET A 56 5.04 -4.68 4.14
CA MET A 56 5.54 -4.44 2.78
C MET A 56 6.57 -5.48 2.32
N GLN A 57 7.11 -6.34 3.20
CA GLN A 57 7.95 -7.47 2.74
C GLN A 57 7.14 -8.48 1.92
N GLY A 58 5.83 -8.60 2.16
CA GLY A 58 4.94 -9.39 1.32
C GLY A 58 4.90 -8.84 -0.11
N ASP A 59 4.71 -7.53 -0.27
CA ASP A 59 4.66 -6.88 -1.58
C ASP A 59 6.00 -6.95 -2.31
N ARG A 60 7.13 -6.84 -1.58
CA ARG A 60 8.47 -7.07 -2.15
C ARG A 60 8.63 -8.50 -2.67
N GLY A 61 8.12 -9.48 -1.94
CA GLY A 61 8.12 -10.88 -2.38
C GLY A 61 7.27 -11.11 -3.63
N ILE A 62 6.12 -10.44 -3.72
CA ILE A 62 5.26 -10.45 -4.92
C ILE A 62 6.02 -9.84 -6.09
N ALA A 63 6.61 -8.65 -5.93
CA ALA A 63 7.40 -7.98 -6.97
C ALA A 63 8.48 -8.91 -7.54
N MET A 64 9.29 -9.50 -6.64
CA MET A 64 10.39 -10.39 -7.01
C MET A 64 9.88 -11.62 -7.78
N SER A 65 8.72 -12.16 -7.42
CA SER A 65 8.13 -13.32 -8.10
C SER A 65 7.70 -13.03 -9.55
N PHE A 66 7.49 -11.76 -9.90
CA PHE A 66 7.18 -11.31 -11.26
C PHE A 66 8.38 -10.71 -12.01
N GLY A 67 9.59 -10.80 -11.45
CA GLY A 67 10.79 -10.17 -12.03
C GLY A 67 10.77 -8.65 -11.93
N CYS A 68 10.11 -8.12 -10.90
CA CYS A 68 10.02 -6.69 -10.63
C CYS A 68 10.73 -6.34 -9.31
N GLU A 69 11.10 -5.08 -9.18
CA GLU A 69 11.45 -4.43 -7.92
C GLU A 69 10.27 -3.59 -7.42
N LEU A 70 10.10 -3.54 -6.10
CA LEU A 70 9.17 -2.62 -5.46
C LEU A 70 9.93 -1.42 -4.89
N GLU A 71 9.59 -0.23 -5.38
CA GLU A 71 9.95 1.04 -4.77
C GLU A 71 8.78 1.56 -3.92
N LEU A 72 9.09 1.93 -2.67
CA LEU A 72 8.13 2.47 -1.71
C LEU A 72 8.34 3.98 -1.55
N GLY A 73 7.33 4.77 -1.90
CA GLY A 73 7.34 6.23 -1.74
C GLY A 73 6.81 6.67 -0.38
N GLN A 74 5.85 7.61 -0.39
CA GLN A 74 5.12 8.00 0.82
C GLN A 74 4.36 6.82 1.43
N THR A 75 4.17 6.83 2.76
CA THR A 75 3.32 5.85 3.45
C THR A 75 2.47 6.50 4.53
N ILE A 76 1.20 6.08 4.61
CA ILE A 76 0.27 6.51 5.66
C ILE A 76 0.83 6.17 7.05
N ALA A 77 1.54 5.05 7.17
CA ALA A 77 2.19 4.63 8.42
C ALA A 77 3.29 5.59 8.92
N LYS A 78 3.82 6.46 8.05
CA LYS A 78 4.77 7.53 8.39
C LYS A 78 4.11 8.90 8.48
N GLY A 79 2.78 8.97 8.48
CA GLY A 79 2.00 10.20 8.61
C GLY A 79 1.72 10.94 7.30
N TYR A 80 2.00 10.35 6.14
CA TYR A 80 1.61 10.94 4.84
C TYR A 80 0.13 10.70 4.54
N SER A 81 -0.43 11.45 3.57
CA SER A 81 -1.85 11.35 3.19
C SER A 81 -2.18 10.16 2.29
N LYS A 82 -1.16 9.47 1.77
CA LYS A 82 -1.30 8.31 0.88
C LYS A 82 -0.11 7.36 0.98
N CYS A 83 -0.31 6.14 0.51
CA CYS A 83 0.76 5.20 0.21
C CYS A 83 1.04 5.22 -1.29
N GLU A 84 2.33 5.17 -1.64
CA GLU A 84 2.81 5.10 -3.02
C GLU A 84 3.60 3.81 -3.20
N ILE A 85 3.04 2.87 -3.96
CA ILE A 85 3.63 1.58 -4.30
C ILE A 85 4.01 1.62 -5.79
N ARG A 86 5.26 1.30 -6.12
CA ARG A 86 5.77 1.38 -7.50
C ARG A 86 6.48 0.08 -7.86
N PHE A 87 5.90 -0.70 -8.76
CA PHE A 87 6.55 -1.88 -9.29
C PHE A 87 7.26 -1.52 -10.59
N LYS A 88 8.53 -1.90 -10.72
CA LYS A 88 9.33 -1.71 -11.93
C LYS A 88 9.93 -3.04 -12.36
N ARG A 89 9.82 -3.38 -13.64
CA ARG A 89 10.48 -4.57 -14.20
C ARG A 89 12.00 -4.41 -14.14
N LEU A 90 12.70 -5.47 -13.76
CA LEU A 90 14.17 -5.55 -13.76
C LEU A 90 14.76 -5.73 -15.17
#